data_AF-A0AAN7H144-F1
#
_entry.id   AF-A0AAN7H144-F1
#
_cell.length_a   1.000
_cell.length_b   1.000
_cell.length_c   1.000
_cell.angle_alpha   90.00
_cell.angle_beta   90.00
_cell.angle_gamma   90.00
#
_symmetry.space_group_name_H-M   'P 1'
#
loop_
_entity.id
_entity.type
_entity.pdbx_description
1 polymer ?
#
loop_
_entity_poly.entity_id
_entity_poly.type
_entity_poly.pdbx_seq_one_letter_code
_entity_poly.pdbx_strand_id
1 'polypeptide(L)'
;MPSKKSSSPSKGSCCSSGGSRSSCGCKCGSGFSSLLKFLAILLVLVSPIIYYIEQNLDSFYVFSLDQLADVSKRGIEAHPGDTKAIVKYIVDELAADVKVSQYVNTDEQWVFNNAGGAMGAMYIIHASITEYLIIFGTAVGTEGHTGRHTADDYFHILTGTQTAYVPGEYEPEVYPPGSIHHLHRGDVKQYRMPESCFALEYARGWIPPMLFFGFADGLSSTLDVPTLWRTTWLTGKEMIGNLLLGKI
;
A
#
# COMPACT_ATOMS: atom_id res chain seq x y z
N MET A 1 3.90 -68.26 -44.93
CA MET A 1 5.25 -67.65 -44.87
C MET A 1 5.76 -67.70 -43.43
N PRO A 2 7.07 -67.89 -43.21
CA PRO A 2 7.56 -68.97 -42.34
C PRO A 2 8.23 -68.53 -41.01
N SER A 3 8.51 -69.54 -40.16
CA SER A 3 9.80 -69.78 -39.46
C SER A 3 10.10 -69.02 -38.15
N LYS A 4 10.08 -69.72 -36.98
CA LYS A 4 11.24 -70.28 -36.21
C LYS A 4 12.17 -69.19 -35.62
N LYS A 5 12.74 -69.25 -34.41
CA LYS A 5 13.07 -70.30 -33.44
C LYS A 5 13.59 -69.60 -32.17
N SER A 6 13.31 -70.14 -30.99
CA SER A 6 14.10 -69.93 -29.78
C SER A 6 15.19 -71.00 -29.68
N SER A 7 16.42 -70.62 -29.30
CA SER A 7 17.29 -71.27 -28.28
C SER A 7 18.80 -71.08 -28.56
N SER A 8 19.48 -70.45 -27.59
CA SER A 8 20.90 -70.49 -27.14
C SER A 8 21.69 -71.77 -27.50
N PRO A 9 23.06 -71.82 -27.47
CA PRO A 9 23.94 -71.29 -26.38
C PRO A 9 25.40 -70.91 -26.74
N SER A 10 26.17 -70.38 -25.78
CA SER A 10 27.49 -70.91 -25.35
C SER A 10 28.40 -69.86 -24.69
N LYS A 11 29.33 -70.39 -23.90
CA LYS A 11 30.13 -69.82 -22.82
C LYS A 11 31.36 -69.03 -23.30
N GLY A 12 31.81 -68.07 -22.49
CA GLY A 12 33.16 -67.51 -22.55
C GLY A 12 33.45 -66.71 -21.28
N SER A 13 34.46 -67.15 -20.52
CA SER A 13 34.80 -66.72 -19.16
C SER A 13 35.80 -65.57 -19.07
N CYS A 14 35.90 -65.00 -17.87
CA CYS A 14 37.04 -64.29 -17.25
C CYS A 14 37.26 -62.81 -17.61
N CYS A 15 37.01 -61.93 -16.62
CA CYS A 15 38.09 -61.30 -15.85
C CYS A 15 37.51 -60.52 -14.66
N SER A 16 38.04 -60.81 -13.47
CA SER A 16 37.80 -60.10 -12.21
C SER A 16 38.55 -58.77 -12.18
N SER A 17 37.99 -57.71 -11.60
CA SER A 17 38.64 -56.90 -10.55
C SER A 17 37.84 -55.63 -10.20
N GLY A 18 38.04 -55.17 -8.96
CA GLY A 18 37.24 -54.21 -8.21
C GLY A 18 36.94 -52.87 -8.88
N GLY A 19 35.79 -52.30 -8.50
CA GLY A 19 35.38 -50.95 -8.83
C GLY A 19 34.30 -50.48 -7.88
N SER A 20 34.72 -49.66 -6.91
CA SER A 20 33.90 -48.92 -5.94
C SER A 20 32.55 -48.45 -6.48
N ARG A 21 31.44 -48.84 -5.82
CA ARG A 21 30.16 -48.13 -5.93
C ARG A 21 30.25 -46.83 -5.14
N SER A 22 30.73 -45.76 -5.75
CA SER A 22 30.52 -44.40 -5.22
C SER A 22 29.10 -43.99 -5.58
N SER A 23 28.21 -43.98 -4.59
CA SER A 23 26.85 -43.44 -4.71
C SER A 23 26.91 -42.00 -5.19
N CYS A 24 26.22 -41.72 -6.29
CA CYS A 24 25.90 -40.38 -6.73
C CYS A 24 24.98 -39.73 -5.68
N GLY A 25 25.57 -39.00 -4.74
CA GLY A 25 24.83 -38.19 -3.77
C GLY A 25 24.46 -36.86 -4.40
N CYS A 26 23.26 -36.77 -4.97
CA CYS A 26 22.69 -35.50 -5.40
C CYS A 26 22.57 -34.55 -4.19
N LYS A 27 23.51 -33.63 -4.04
CA LYS A 27 23.43 -32.49 -3.11
C LYS A 27 22.44 -31.44 -3.65
N CYS A 28 21.16 -31.78 -3.74
CA CYS A 28 20.10 -30.83 -4.13
C CYS A 28 19.25 -30.32 -2.94
N GLY A 29 19.48 -30.81 -1.71
CA GLY A 29 18.64 -30.49 -0.55
C GLY A 29 19.22 -29.47 0.46
N SER A 30 20.50 -29.11 0.36
CA SER A 30 21.16 -28.32 1.43
C SER A 30 20.85 -26.82 1.35
N GLY A 31 20.76 -26.24 0.15
CA GLY A 31 20.51 -24.80 -0.03
C GLY A 31 19.12 -24.36 0.43
N PHE A 32 18.09 -25.12 0.04
CA PHE A 32 16.71 -24.82 0.42
C PHE A 32 16.46 -24.99 1.92
N SER A 33 17.01 -26.05 2.53
CA SER A 33 16.93 -26.26 3.98
C SER A 33 17.70 -25.19 4.77
N SER A 34 18.87 -24.76 4.27
CA SER A 34 19.65 -23.68 4.89
C SER A 34 18.94 -22.32 4.79
N LEU A 35 18.31 -22.03 3.65
CA LEU A 35 17.51 -20.82 3.46
C LEU A 35 16.27 -20.81 4.38
N LEU A 36 15.54 -21.91 4.46
CA LEU A 36 14.38 -22.02 5.36
C LEU A 36 14.77 -21.84 6.83
N LYS A 37 15.90 -22.42 7.26
CA LYS A 37 16.44 -22.21 8.61
C LYS A 37 16.82 -20.75 8.85
N PHE A 38 17.48 -20.12 7.89
CA PHE A 38 17.83 -18.70 7.98
C PHE A 38 16.58 -17.82 8.08
N LEU A 39 15.58 -18.03 7.23
CA LEU A 39 14.32 -17.29 7.26
C LEU A 39 13.55 -17.51 8.56
N ALA A 40 13.52 -18.74 9.07
CA ALA A 40 12.89 -19.04 10.35
C ALA A 40 13.60 -18.31 11.52
N ILE A 41 14.93 -18.32 11.55
CA ILE A 41 15.71 -17.58 12.55
C ILE A 41 15.47 -16.08 12.43
N LEU A 42 15.52 -15.54 11.20
CA LEU A 42 15.25 -14.13 10.94
C LEU A 42 13.86 -13.73 11.42
N LEU A 43 12.83 -14.54 11.14
CA LEU A 43 11.47 -14.30 11.58
C LEU A 43 11.39 -14.30 13.11
N VAL A 44 11.96 -15.29 13.79
CA VAL A 44 11.97 -15.34 15.27
C VAL A 44 12.66 -14.12 15.88
N LEU A 45 13.73 -13.60 15.26
CA LEU A 45 14.44 -12.43 15.75
C LEU A 45 13.74 -11.10 15.45
N VAL A 46 13.10 -10.99 14.28
CA VAL A 46 12.46 -9.75 13.81
C VAL A 46 11.04 -9.60 14.35
N SER A 47 10.30 -10.70 14.53
CA SER A 47 8.93 -10.70 15.05
C SER A 47 8.75 -9.93 16.36
N PRO A 48 9.57 -10.09 17.42
CA PRO A 48 9.40 -9.31 18.64
C PRO A 48 9.66 -7.82 18.42
N ILE A 49 10.56 -7.45 17.50
CA ILE A 49 10.84 -6.05 17.15
C ILE A 49 9.63 -5.45 16.43
N ILE A 50 9.10 -6.13 15.41
CA ILE A 50 7.90 -5.70 14.70
C ILE A 50 6.73 -5.60 15.66
N TYR A 51 6.52 -6.61 16.52
CA TYR A 51 5.46 -6.59 17.53
C TYR A 51 5.60 -5.41 18.50
N TYR A 52 6.82 -5.10 18.94
CA TYR A 52 7.07 -3.95 19.78
C TYR A 52 6.76 -2.63 19.06
N ILE A 53 7.21 -2.47 17.80
CA ILE A 53 6.91 -1.27 17.00
C ILE A 53 5.41 -1.15 16.78
N GLU A 54 4.72 -2.25 16.45
CA GLU A 54 3.27 -2.30 16.24
C GLU A 54 2.50 -1.77 17.45
N GLN A 55 2.89 -2.16 18.67
CA GLN A 55 2.25 -1.70 19.91
C GLN A 55 2.52 -0.21 20.20
N ASN A 56 3.51 0.40 19.55
CA ASN A 56 3.94 1.78 19.78
C ASN A 56 3.81 2.65 18.53
N LEU A 57 3.01 2.24 17.53
CA LEU A 57 2.84 2.99 16.29
C LEU A 57 2.39 4.44 16.55
N ASP A 58 1.52 4.65 17.53
CA ASP A 58 1.02 5.97 17.93
C ASP A 58 2.13 6.97 18.28
N SER A 59 3.30 6.49 18.75
CA SER A 59 4.43 7.37 19.09
C SER A 59 5.17 7.94 17.88
N PHE A 60 5.00 7.32 16.71
CA PHE A 60 5.61 7.77 15.46
C PHE A 60 4.74 8.81 14.75
N TYR A 61 3.44 8.82 15.04
CA TYR A 61 2.48 9.67 14.36
C TYR A 61 2.78 11.16 14.53
N VAL A 62 2.75 11.88 13.40
CA VAL A 62 2.95 13.33 13.30
C VAL A 62 1.63 14.05 13.53
N PHE A 63 0.56 13.56 12.92
CA PHE A 63 -0.73 14.22 12.90
C PHE A 63 -1.68 13.55 13.90
N SER A 64 -2.56 14.35 14.50
CA SER A 64 -3.63 13.82 15.35
C SER A 64 -4.97 13.87 14.62
N LEU A 65 -5.82 12.88 14.88
CA LEU A 65 -7.16 12.82 14.27
C LEU A 65 -8.00 14.07 14.57
N ASP A 66 -7.95 14.57 15.80
CA ASP A 66 -8.70 15.76 16.21
C ASP A 66 -8.21 17.01 15.48
N GLN A 67 -6.89 17.16 15.29
CA GLN A 67 -6.31 18.28 14.53
C GLN A 67 -6.78 18.25 13.07
N LEU A 68 -6.74 17.08 12.43
CA LEU A 68 -7.16 16.94 11.03
C LEU A 68 -8.67 17.15 10.87
N ALA A 69 -9.49 16.61 11.78
CA ALA A 69 -10.93 16.84 11.79
C ALA A 69 -11.28 18.34 11.97
N ASP A 70 -10.61 19.01 12.90
CA ASP A 70 -10.79 20.44 13.17
C ASP A 70 -10.40 21.30 11.97
N VAL A 71 -9.20 21.11 11.40
CA VAL A 71 -8.72 21.93 10.28
C VAL A 71 -9.54 21.69 9.01
N SER A 72 -9.95 20.45 8.72
CA SER A 72 -10.85 20.17 7.60
C SER A 72 -12.19 20.88 7.77
N LYS A 73 -12.80 20.80 8.96
CA LYS A 73 -14.07 21.46 9.23
C LYS A 73 -13.97 22.98 9.09
N ARG A 74 -12.95 23.60 9.68
CA ARG A 74 -12.72 25.04 9.54
C ARG A 74 -12.47 25.46 8.10
N GLY A 75 -11.73 24.67 7.33
CA GLY A 75 -11.52 24.91 5.90
C GLY A 75 -12.83 24.95 5.12
N ILE A 76 -13.70 23.95 5.34
CA ILE A 76 -15.03 23.87 4.71
C ILE A 76 -15.90 25.08 5.10
N GLU A 77 -15.91 25.45 6.38
CA GLU A 77 -16.68 26.59 6.89
C GLU A 77 -16.19 27.94 6.35
N ALA A 78 -14.87 28.11 6.23
CA ALA A 78 -14.24 29.33 5.71
C ALA A 78 -14.44 29.50 4.19
N HIS A 79 -14.52 28.39 3.45
CA HIS A 79 -14.51 28.38 1.99
C HIS A 79 -15.59 27.45 1.39
N PRO A 80 -16.88 27.68 1.69
CA PRO A 80 -17.95 26.78 1.27
C PRO A 80 -18.04 26.69 -0.27
N GLY A 81 -17.90 25.48 -0.79
CA GLY A 81 -18.00 25.19 -2.23
C GLY A 81 -16.75 25.50 -3.06
N ASP A 82 -15.67 26.02 -2.46
CA ASP A 82 -14.39 26.25 -3.15
C ASP A 82 -13.34 25.25 -2.67
N THR A 83 -13.29 24.08 -3.33
CA THR A 83 -12.33 23.01 -3.01
C THR A 83 -10.89 23.51 -2.97
N LYS A 84 -10.50 24.39 -3.90
CA LYS A 84 -9.12 24.87 -3.99
C LYS A 84 -8.77 25.74 -2.77
N ALA A 85 -9.67 26.63 -2.37
CA ALA A 85 -9.48 27.44 -1.19
C ALA A 85 -9.49 26.60 0.10
N ILE A 86 -10.35 25.57 0.20
CA ILE A 86 -10.37 24.62 1.33
C ILE A 86 -9.01 23.90 1.44
N VAL A 87 -8.51 23.32 0.35
CA VAL A 87 -7.22 22.61 0.33
C VAL A 87 -6.08 23.54 0.73
N LYS A 88 -6.05 24.75 0.15
CA LYS A 88 -5.04 25.76 0.49
C LYS A 88 -5.08 26.12 1.98
N TYR A 89 -6.28 26.34 2.54
CA TYR A 89 -6.46 26.64 3.95
C TYR A 89 -5.87 25.55 4.85
N ILE A 90 -6.19 24.28 4.56
CA ILE A 90 -5.69 23.14 5.34
C ILE A 90 -4.15 23.09 5.31
N VAL A 91 -3.55 23.19 4.13
CA VAL A 91 -2.09 23.12 3.98
C VAL A 91 -1.41 24.31 4.66
N ASP A 92 -1.95 25.53 4.52
CA ASP A 92 -1.41 26.72 5.18
C ASP A 92 -1.47 26.60 6.71
N GLU A 93 -2.58 26.11 7.27
CA GLU A 93 -2.74 25.93 8.72
C GLU A 93 -1.79 24.86 9.27
N LEU A 94 -1.62 23.74 8.56
CA LEU A 94 -0.66 22.70 8.94
C LEU A 94 0.79 23.22 8.83
N ALA A 95 1.10 24.01 7.80
CA ALA A 95 2.42 24.62 7.64
C ALA A 95 2.70 25.72 8.69
N ALA A 96 1.67 26.34 9.25
CA ALA A 96 1.80 27.33 10.33
C ALA A 96 1.97 26.69 11.72
N ASP A 97 1.53 25.45 11.92
CA ASP A 97 1.69 24.73 13.19
C ASP A 97 3.13 24.24 13.38
N VAL A 98 3.84 24.89 14.31
CA VAL A 98 5.24 24.60 14.66
C VAL A 98 5.49 23.12 15.01
N LYS A 99 4.47 22.38 15.47
CA LYS A 99 4.62 20.97 15.83
C LYS A 99 4.77 20.06 14.61
N VAL A 100 4.11 20.39 13.50
CA VAL A 100 4.02 19.52 12.32
C VAL A 100 4.62 20.13 11.05
N SER A 101 4.84 21.45 11.02
CA SER A 101 5.24 22.20 9.81
C SER A 101 6.48 21.67 9.10
N GLN A 102 7.46 21.11 9.84
CA GLN A 102 8.66 20.50 9.26
C GLN A 102 8.38 19.23 8.42
N TYR A 103 7.20 18.63 8.58
CA TYR A 103 6.76 17.40 7.93
C TYR A 103 5.70 17.65 6.84
N VAL A 104 5.37 18.92 6.57
CA VAL A 104 4.33 19.34 5.62
C VAL A 104 4.98 19.79 4.32
N ASN A 105 4.68 19.08 3.22
CA ASN A 105 5.06 19.47 1.88
C ASN A 105 4.06 20.49 1.31
N THR A 106 4.48 21.75 1.19
CA THR A 106 3.68 22.83 0.61
C THR A 106 3.80 22.95 -0.91
N ASP A 107 4.61 22.12 -1.57
CA ASP A 107 4.73 22.08 -3.04
C ASP A 107 3.56 21.28 -3.62
N GLU A 108 2.50 21.99 -4.05
CA GLU A 108 1.26 21.42 -4.59
C GLU A 108 1.50 20.73 -5.93
N GLN A 109 1.69 19.41 -5.87
CA GLN A 109 1.98 18.57 -7.04
C GLN A 109 0.95 17.45 -7.18
N TRP A 110 0.08 17.61 -8.16
CA TRP A 110 -0.96 16.64 -8.48
C TRP A 110 -0.45 15.54 -9.41
N VAL A 111 -0.80 14.30 -9.09
CA VAL A 111 -0.57 13.12 -9.93
C VAL A 111 -1.85 12.30 -10.02
N PHE A 112 -2.08 11.63 -11.14
CA PHE A 112 -3.16 10.64 -11.22
C PHE A 112 -2.83 9.43 -10.34
N ASN A 113 -3.86 8.86 -9.74
CA ASN A 113 -3.81 7.63 -8.96
C ASN A 113 -4.85 6.65 -9.50
N ASN A 114 -4.40 5.45 -9.87
CA ASN A 114 -5.24 4.36 -10.37
C ASN A 114 -5.04 3.13 -9.49
N ALA A 115 -6.08 2.73 -8.77
CA ALA A 115 -6.04 1.57 -7.88
C ALA A 115 -7.45 1.01 -7.62
N GLY A 116 -7.58 -0.31 -7.54
CA GLY A 116 -8.85 -0.97 -7.23
C GLY A 116 -9.95 -0.76 -8.26
N GLY A 117 -9.60 -0.44 -9.50
CA GLY A 117 -10.54 -0.05 -10.56
C GLY A 117 -10.97 1.42 -10.50
N ALA A 118 -10.62 2.15 -9.44
CA ALA A 118 -10.90 3.57 -9.30
C ALA A 118 -9.77 4.43 -9.87
N MET A 119 -10.14 5.58 -10.41
CA MET A 119 -9.21 6.63 -10.84
C MET A 119 -9.51 7.94 -10.11
N GLY A 120 -8.46 8.60 -9.64
CA GLY A 120 -8.53 9.95 -9.09
C GLY A 120 -7.22 10.69 -9.30
N ALA A 121 -7.08 11.84 -8.65
CA ALA A 121 -5.83 12.55 -8.54
C ALA A 121 -5.50 12.75 -7.06
N MET A 122 -4.20 12.78 -6.75
CA MET A 122 -3.71 13.03 -5.42
C MET A 122 -2.65 14.11 -5.37
N TYR A 123 -2.62 14.84 -4.25
CA TYR A 123 -1.55 15.75 -3.84
C TYR A 123 -1.00 15.29 -2.49
N ILE A 124 0.28 14.96 -2.46
CA ILE A 124 0.98 14.46 -1.25
C ILE A 124 1.41 15.63 -0.38
N ILE A 125 0.79 15.75 0.80
CA ILE A 125 1.14 16.71 1.85
C ILE A 125 2.20 16.12 2.79
N HIS A 126 2.11 14.82 3.08
CA HIS A 126 3.09 14.09 3.90
C HIS A 126 3.15 12.63 3.48
N ALA A 127 4.32 12.01 3.56
CA ALA A 127 4.47 10.56 3.51
C ALA A 127 5.67 10.09 4.35
N SER A 128 5.44 9.08 5.17
CA SER A 128 6.41 8.33 5.97
C SER A 128 6.13 6.83 5.86
N ILE A 129 6.90 5.99 6.55
CA ILE A 129 6.66 4.54 6.64
C ILE A 129 5.39 4.24 7.45
N THR A 130 5.02 5.10 8.40
CA THR A 130 3.86 4.87 9.29
C THR A 130 2.65 5.77 9.04
N GLU A 131 2.75 6.80 8.20
CA GLU A 131 1.64 7.69 7.86
C GLU A 131 1.75 8.26 6.45
N TYR A 132 0.61 8.62 5.87
CA TYR A 132 0.58 9.65 4.83
C TYR A 132 -0.59 10.61 5.06
N LEU A 133 -0.44 11.81 4.53
CA LEU A 133 -1.50 12.80 4.43
C LEU A 133 -1.55 13.30 2.99
N ILE A 134 -2.66 13.10 2.31
CA ILE A 134 -2.85 13.53 0.94
C ILE A 134 -4.19 14.22 0.77
N ILE A 135 -4.32 15.04 -0.27
CA ILE A 135 -5.63 15.30 -0.85
C ILE A 135 -5.85 14.24 -1.92
N PHE A 136 -6.96 13.53 -1.85
CA PHE A 136 -7.41 12.63 -2.91
C PHE A 136 -8.79 13.04 -3.40
N GLY A 137 -9.03 12.92 -4.70
CA GLY A 137 -10.35 13.14 -5.24
C GLY A 137 -10.44 12.98 -6.74
N THR A 138 -11.62 13.30 -7.27
CA THR A 138 -11.93 13.27 -8.68
C THR A 138 -12.84 14.44 -9.01
N ALA A 139 -12.66 15.04 -10.18
CA ALA A 139 -13.55 16.09 -10.68
C ALA A 139 -14.74 15.52 -11.48
N VAL A 140 -14.70 14.22 -11.83
CA VAL A 140 -15.64 13.59 -12.79
C VAL A 140 -16.30 12.32 -12.25
N GLY A 141 -16.03 11.97 -11.00
CA GLY A 141 -16.50 10.74 -10.37
C GLY A 141 -15.53 9.56 -10.51
N THR A 142 -15.72 8.54 -9.67
CA THR A 142 -14.93 7.31 -9.59
C THR A 142 -15.66 6.25 -8.76
N GLU A 143 -15.38 4.98 -9.00
CA GLU A 143 -15.82 3.88 -8.13
C GLU A 143 -14.82 2.73 -8.18
N GLY A 144 -14.74 1.95 -7.10
CA GLY A 144 -13.84 0.82 -7.05
C GLY A 144 -13.79 0.11 -5.72
N HIS A 145 -12.84 -0.81 -5.64
CA HIS A 145 -12.49 -1.54 -4.43
C HIS A 145 -11.61 -0.65 -3.55
N THR A 146 -11.87 -0.53 -2.25
CA THR A 146 -11.05 0.31 -1.36
C THR A 146 -9.62 -0.18 -1.25
N GLY A 147 -9.44 -1.50 -1.27
CA GLY A 147 -8.18 -2.16 -0.94
C GLY A 147 -8.26 -2.77 0.45
N ARG A 148 -7.36 -3.72 0.75
CA ARG A 148 -7.19 -4.29 2.09
C ARG A 148 -5.87 -3.79 2.65
N HIS A 149 -5.93 -2.76 3.47
CA HIS A 149 -4.74 -2.03 3.89
C HIS A 149 -4.19 -2.49 5.23
N THR A 150 -2.91 -2.23 5.44
CA THR A 150 -2.17 -2.47 6.70
C THR A 150 -2.16 -1.24 7.61
N ALA A 151 -3.01 -0.27 7.32
CA ALA A 151 -3.19 0.98 8.04
C ALA A 151 -4.70 1.28 8.15
N ASP A 152 -5.07 2.08 9.15
CA ASP A 152 -6.36 2.75 9.18
C ASP A 152 -6.33 3.95 8.24
N ASP A 153 -7.45 4.21 7.57
CA ASP A 153 -7.56 5.30 6.59
C ASP A 153 -8.80 6.16 6.89
N TYR A 154 -8.60 7.47 6.93
CA TYR A 154 -9.57 8.48 7.34
C TYR A 154 -9.78 9.46 6.19
N PHE A 155 -10.94 9.39 5.56
CA PHE A 155 -11.34 10.30 4.49
C PHE A 155 -12.21 11.41 5.06
N HIS A 156 -11.61 12.58 5.29
CA HIS A 156 -12.35 13.79 5.66
C HIS A 156 -12.93 14.40 4.39
N ILE A 157 -14.24 14.25 4.17
CA ILE A 157 -14.88 14.71 2.94
C ILE A 157 -14.91 16.24 2.94
N LEU A 158 -14.20 16.85 1.99
CA LEU A 158 -14.09 18.30 1.87
C LEU A 158 -15.20 18.86 0.98
N THR A 159 -15.41 18.22 -0.16
CA THR A 159 -16.45 18.57 -1.13
C THR A 159 -17.00 17.33 -1.81
N GLY A 160 -18.24 17.43 -2.32
CA GLY A 160 -18.95 16.30 -2.91
C GLY A 160 -19.43 15.30 -1.88
N THR A 161 -19.76 14.09 -2.33
CA THR A 161 -20.23 13.00 -1.49
C THR A 161 -19.48 11.73 -1.83
N GLN A 162 -18.97 11.04 -0.82
CA GLN A 162 -18.49 9.67 -0.95
C GLN A 162 -19.58 8.71 -0.48
N THR A 163 -19.72 7.58 -1.16
CA THR A 163 -20.51 6.45 -0.67
C THR A 163 -19.62 5.23 -0.49
N ALA A 164 -19.99 4.38 0.45
CA ALA A 164 -19.34 3.10 0.67
C ALA A 164 -20.37 1.99 0.86
N TYR A 165 -19.96 0.76 0.57
CA TYR A 165 -20.84 -0.39 0.60
C TYR A 165 -20.05 -1.65 0.98
N VAL A 166 -20.65 -2.48 1.82
CA VAL A 166 -20.16 -3.81 2.17
C VAL A 166 -21.16 -4.88 1.72
N PRO A 167 -20.70 -6.02 1.14
CA PRO A 167 -21.59 -7.07 0.68
C PRO A 167 -22.55 -7.58 1.78
N GLY A 168 -23.84 -7.60 1.47
CA GLY A 168 -24.89 -8.10 2.37
C GLY A 168 -25.78 -7.00 2.94
N GLU A 169 -25.33 -5.75 2.89
CA GLU A 169 -26.18 -4.59 3.14
C GLU A 169 -27.00 -4.26 1.88
N TYR A 170 -28.07 -3.48 2.05
CA TYR A 170 -28.91 -3.05 0.92
C TYR A 170 -28.92 -1.53 0.73
N GLU A 171 -28.48 -0.78 1.74
CA GLU A 171 -28.35 0.68 1.70
C GLU A 171 -26.87 1.07 1.78
N PRO A 172 -26.43 2.09 1.02
CA PRO A 172 -25.05 2.55 1.09
C PRO A 172 -24.82 3.39 2.35
N GLU A 173 -23.58 3.36 2.84
CA GLU A 173 -23.07 4.40 3.72
C GLU A 173 -22.86 5.68 2.90
N VAL A 174 -23.28 6.83 3.44
CA VAL A 174 -23.22 8.12 2.74
C VAL A 174 -22.44 9.13 3.57
N TYR A 175 -21.39 9.69 2.96
CA TYR A 175 -20.44 10.60 3.58
C TYR A 175 -20.47 11.96 2.85
N PRO A 176 -21.27 12.93 3.34
CA PRO A 176 -21.31 14.30 2.79
C PRO A 176 -20.13 15.16 3.28
N PRO A 177 -19.96 16.41 2.79
CA PRO A 177 -18.90 17.30 3.27
C PRO A 177 -18.94 17.50 4.79
N GLY A 178 -17.77 17.48 5.42
CA GLY A 178 -17.59 17.58 6.87
C GLY A 178 -17.75 16.25 7.62
N SER A 179 -18.13 15.16 6.94
CA SER A 179 -18.09 13.82 7.51
C SER A 179 -16.72 13.15 7.35
N ILE A 180 -16.51 12.05 8.09
CA ILE A 180 -15.29 11.25 8.02
C ILE A 180 -15.69 9.81 7.69
N HIS A 181 -15.20 9.29 6.57
CA HIS A 181 -15.26 7.85 6.31
C HIS A 181 -13.99 7.20 6.87
N HIS A 182 -14.13 6.44 7.95
CA HIS A 182 -13.04 5.67 8.54
C HIS A 182 -13.08 4.24 8.02
N LEU A 183 -12.09 3.89 7.23
CA LEU A 183 -11.83 2.53 6.77
C LEU A 183 -10.82 1.89 7.73
N HIS A 184 -11.29 0.92 8.52
CA HIS A 184 -10.43 0.24 9.47
C HIS A 184 -9.38 -0.62 8.76
N ARG A 185 -8.22 -0.76 9.40
CA ARG A 185 -7.19 -1.68 8.93
C ARG A 185 -7.75 -3.08 8.69
N GLY A 186 -7.50 -3.62 7.49
CA GLY A 186 -7.92 -4.97 7.08
C GLY A 186 -9.35 -5.07 6.54
N ASP A 187 -10.17 -4.04 6.73
CA ASP A 187 -11.51 -3.98 6.13
C ASP A 187 -11.43 -3.74 4.63
N VAL A 188 -12.53 -4.07 3.96
CA VAL A 188 -12.71 -3.88 2.52
C VAL A 188 -14.13 -3.40 2.27
N LYS A 189 -14.25 -2.38 1.45
CA LYS A 189 -15.54 -1.89 0.93
C LYS A 189 -15.46 -1.69 -0.57
N GLN A 190 -16.62 -1.61 -1.21
CA GLN A 190 -16.75 -0.83 -2.43
C GLN A 190 -16.89 0.63 -2.01
N TYR A 191 -16.24 1.54 -2.71
CA TYR A 191 -16.50 2.97 -2.55
C TYR A 191 -16.81 3.61 -3.89
N ARG A 192 -17.48 4.76 -3.83
CA ARG A 192 -17.81 5.57 -4.99
C ARG A 192 -17.84 7.04 -4.63
N MET A 193 -17.32 7.85 -5.53
CA MET A 193 -17.56 9.29 -5.60
C MET A 193 -18.34 9.52 -6.90
N PRO A 194 -19.66 9.70 -6.87
CA PRO A 194 -20.47 9.69 -8.09
C PRO A 194 -20.20 10.88 -9.02
N GLU A 195 -19.78 12.01 -8.45
CA GLU A 195 -19.47 13.25 -9.17
C GLU A 195 -18.14 13.84 -8.64
N SER A 196 -17.94 15.15 -8.78
CA SER A 196 -16.80 15.84 -8.19
C SER A 196 -16.79 15.67 -6.66
N CYS A 197 -15.73 15.07 -6.12
CA CYS A 197 -15.56 14.81 -4.70
C CYS A 197 -14.07 14.83 -4.35
N PHE A 198 -13.73 15.51 -3.26
CA PHE A 198 -12.37 15.60 -2.74
C PHE A 198 -12.37 15.42 -1.23
N ALA A 199 -11.37 14.70 -0.74
CA ALA A 199 -11.16 14.42 0.67
C ALA A 199 -9.71 14.73 1.08
N LEU A 200 -9.54 15.16 2.32
CA LEU A 200 -8.25 15.03 3.01
C LEU A 200 -8.18 13.58 3.51
N GLU A 201 -7.28 12.81 2.94
CA GLU A 201 -7.09 11.40 3.23
C GLU A 201 -5.85 11.25 4.11
N TYR A 202 -6.06 10.66 5.28
CA TYR A 202 -5.02 10.41 6.27
C TYR A 202 -4.98 8.93 6.59
N ALA A 203 -3.85 8.29 6.30
CA ALA A 203 -3.63 6.91 6.70
C ALA A 203 -2.56 6.82 7.79
N ARG A 204 -2.79 5.95 8.77
CA ARG A 204 -1.86 5.68 9.87
C ARG A 204 -1.73 4.18 10.15
N GLY A 205 -0.50 3.70 10.18
CA GLY A 205 -0.14 2.28 10.15
C GLY A 205 0.92 2.00 9.08
N TRP A 206 1.15 0.74 8.70
CA TRP A 206 2.23 0.45 7.75
C TRP A 206 1.86 0.88 6.32
N ILE A 207 2.49 1.93 5.81
CA ILE A 207 2.22 2.49 4.48
C ILE A 207 2.86 1.70 3.33
N PRO A 208 4.13 1.25 3.38
CA PRO A 208 4.77 0.60 2.23
C PRO A 208 4.01 -0.60 1.66
N PRO A 209 3.38 -1.48 2.46
CA PRO A 209 2.55 -2.56 1.91
C PRO A 209 1.31 -2.08 1.14
N MET A 210 0.78 -0.89 1.44
CA MET A 210 -0.36 -0.31 0.72
C MET A 210 0.03 0.11 -0.71
N LEU A 211 1.30 0.46 -0.94
CA LEU A 211 1.78 0.88 -2.26
C LEU A 211 1.64 -0.21 -3.33
N PHE A 212 1.66 -1.49 -2.96
CA PHE A 212 1.40 -2.58 -3.90
C PHE A 212 0.00 -2.49 -4.52
N PHE A 213 -0.99 -2.13 -3.70
CA PHE A 213 -2.35 -1.87 -4.17
C PHE A 213 -2.40 -0.56 -4.96
N GLY A 214 -1.80 0.51 -4.44
CA GLY A 214 -1.76 1.83 -5.09
C GLY A 214 -1.10 1.83 -6.47
N PHE A 215 -0.17 0.91 -6.74
CA PHE A 215 0.49 0.77 -8.04
C PHE A 215 -0.06 -0.35 -8.92
N ALA A 216 -0.98 -1.18 -8.42
CA ALA A 216 -1.44 -2.37 -9.13
C ALA A 216 -2.01 -2.02 -10.52
N ASP A 217 -3.01 -1.14 -10.58
CA ASP A 217 -3.62 -0.77 -11.86
C ASP A 217 -2.69 0.07 -12.74
N GLY A 218 -1.80 0.86 -12.15
CA GLY A 218 -0.74 1.52 -12.92
C GLY A 218 0.17 0.52 -13.65
N LEU A 219 0.53 -0.59 -12.98
CA LEU A 219 1.44 -1.61 -13.51
C LEU A 219 0.76 -2.67 -14.38
N SER A 220 -0.55 -2.90 -14.24
CA SER A 220 -1.26 -3.96 -14.95
C SER A 220 -2.44 -3.50 -15.81
N SER A 221 -2.89 -2.25 -15.70
CA SER A 221 -4.04 -1.72 -16.42
C SER A 221 -3.66 -0.53 -17.30
N THR A 222 -3.35 0.63 -16.71
CA THR A 222 -3.12 1.85 -17.48
C THR A 222 -1.75 1.88 -18.16
N LEU A 223 -0.75 1.23 -17.54
CA LEU A 223 0.64 1.20 -18.01
C LEU A 223 1.23 2.61 -18.22
N ASP A 224 0.73 3.59 -17.47
CA ASP A 224 1.22 4.97 -17.49
C ASP A 224 2.53 5.09 -16.70
N VAL A 225 3.62 4.65 -17.34
CA VAL A 225 4.97 4.67 -16.78
C VAL A 225 5.39 6.08 -16.32
N PRO A 226 5.14 7.18 -17.08
CA PRO A 226 5.39 8.53 -16.59
C PRO A 226 4.72 8.86 -15.25
N THR A 227 3.44 8.55 -15.09
CA THR A 227 2.70 8.79 -13.84
C THR A 227 3.22 7.91 -12.70
N LEU A 228 3.51 6.63 -12.97
CA LEU A 228 4.11 5.72 -11.99
C LEU A 228 5.47 6.24 -11.50
N TRP A 229 6.33 6.68 -12.41
CA TRP A 229 7.62 7.26 -12.07
C TRP A 229 7.47 8.52 -11.21
N ARG A 230 6.59 9.45 -11.63
CA ARG A 230 6.35 10.69 -10.90
C ARG A 230 5.85 10.41 -9.49
N THR A 231 4.89 9.51 -9.36
CA THR A 231 4.34 9.10 -8.06
C THR A 231 5.42 8.48 -7.17
N THR A 232 6.17 7.51 -7.70
CA THR A 232 7.26 6.84 -6.97
C THR A 232 8.31 7.84 -6.49
N TRP A 233 8.70 8.79 -7.36
CA TRP A 233 9.67 9.84 -7.01
C TRP A 233 9.15 10.74 -5.89
N LEU A 234 7.89 11.19 -5.96
CA LEU A 234 7.30 12.05 -4.93
C LEU A 234 7.17 11.33 -3.59
N THR A 235 6.56 10.15 -3.58
CA THR A 235 6.43 9.33 -2.37
C THR A 235 7.79 9.00 -1.77
N GLY A 236 8.77 8.62 -2.59
CA GLY A 236 10.13 8.32 -2.13
C GLY A 236 10.85 9.55 -1.56
N LYS A 237 10.75 10.71 -2.22
CA LYS A 237 11.32 11.97 -1.75
C LYS A 237 10.77 12.34 -0.36
N GLU A 238 9.46 12.27 -0.19
CA GLU A 238 8.80 12.57 1.09
C GLU A 238 9.14 11.53 2.16
N MET A 239 9.02 10.23 1.87
CA MET A 239 9.35 9.16 2.84
C MET A 239 10.81 9.22 3.30
N ILE A 240 11.76 9.40 2.37
CA ILE A 240 13.18 9.51 2.72
C ILE A 240 13.45 10.80 3.49
N GLY A 241 12.84 11.91 3.09
CA GLY A 241 12.97 13.19 3.80
C GLY A 241 12.50 13.09 5.25
N ASN A 242 11.33 12.50 5.48
CA ASN A 242 10.79 12.29 6.83
C ASN A 242 11.63 11.30 7.65
N LEU A 243 12.15 10.23 7.04
CA LEU A 243 13.11 9.33 7.69
C LEU A 243 14.38 10.04 8.17
N LEU A 244 14.92 10.97 7.37
CA LEU A 244 16.10 11.76 7.76
C LEU A 244 15.81 12.72 8.93
N LEU A 245 14.55 13.11 9.12
CA LEU A 245 14.07 13.87 10.28
C LEU A 245 13.74 12.98 11.49
N GLY A 246 14.02 11.67 11.41
CA GLY A 246 13.77 10.71 12.47
C GLY A 246 12.32 10.23 12.54
N LYS A 247 11.49 10.50 11.53
CA LYS A 247 10.13 10.00 11.43
C LYS A 247 10.09 8.72 10.60
N ILE A 248 9.63 7.65 11.26
CA ILE A 248 9.37 6.36 10.65
C ILE A 248 7.92 6.39 10.27
#